data_AF-A0A9P1MPS1-F1
#
_entry.id   AF-A0A9P1MPS1-F1
#
_cell.length_a   1.000
_cell.length_b   1.000
_cell.length_c   1.000
_cell.angle_alpha   90.00
_cell.angle_beta   90.00
_cell.angle_gamma   90.00
#
_symmetry.space_group_name_H-M   'P 1'
#
loop_
_entity.id
_entity.type
_entity.pdbx_description
1 polymer ?
#
loop_
_entity_poly.entity_id
_entity_poly.type
_entity_poly.pdbx_seq_one_letter_code
_entity_poly.pdbx_strand_id
1 'polypeptide(L)'
;MNVEQIRELLTSLAVLNQQGEIPVQAYCMLVGNHSPELLADQLHQRWLSDEKFVNIAANIVLHIHKADKKNMALPSATLALLLNDYRNRLEVRSKSAQMFRNSVRTLFDMYPIYEKIDEYVCQCFIKPMFKSLDMLIDNNPEPQDIETMAVLLTRHGKRLNELNSFWIDNLITKIRAKLCSDDPAISSDLRRILLHVHDLWSFGWNELLIPEILTTNYTEETPSELPIQRKREEQKTEFFKP
;
A
#
# COMPACT_ATOMS: atom_id res chain seq x y z
N MET A 1 -19.94 -20.72 -9.74
CA MET A 1 -18.56 -21.00 -9.27
C MET A 1 -18.62 -21.21 -7.76
N ASN A 2 -18.02 -22.26 -7.19
CA ASN A 2 -18.02 -22.49 -5.73
C ASN A 2 -16.97 -21.61 -5.02
N VAL A 3 -16.96 -21.63 -3.68
CA VAL A 3 -16.05 -20.80 -2.87
C VAL A 3 -14.58 -21.15 -3.17
N GLU A 4 -14.25 -22.43 -3.33
CA GLU A 4 -12.89 -22.85 -3.69
C GLU A 4 -12.45 -22.26 -5.03
N GLN A 5 -13.28 -22.31 -6.06
CA GLN A 5 -12.95 -21.78 -7.38
C GLN A 5 -12.74 -20.25 -7.37
N ILE A 6 -13.50 -19.49 -6.55
CA ILE A 6 -13.25 -18.04 -6.38
C ILE A 6 -11.89 -17.83 -5.73
N ARG A 7 -11.61 -18.57 -4.65
CA ARG A 7 -10.33 -18.47 -3.94
C ARG A 7 -9.14 -18.82 -4.83
N GLU A 8 -9.25 -19.87 -5.64
CA GLU A 8 -8.24 -20.27 -6.62
C GLU A 8 -8.01 -19.16 -7.65
N LEU A 9 -9.09 -18.60 -8.22
CA LEU A 9 -8.98 -17.50 -9.19
C LEU A 9 -8.29 -16.28 -8.58
N LEU A 10 -8.69 -15.86 -7.38
CA LEU A 10 -8.04 -14.73 -6.69
C LEU A 10 -6.56 -15.02 -6.41
N THR A 11 -6.22 -16.27 -6.10
CA THR A 11 -4.82 -16.70 -5.92
C THR A 11 -4.05 -16.61 -7.24
N SER A 12 -4.63 -17.06 -8.36
CA SER A 12 -4.02 -16.93 -9.69
C SER A 12 -3.81 -15.47 -10.08
N LEU A 13 -4.76 -14.59 -9.78
CA LEU A 13 -4.61 -13.14 -10.01
C LEU A 13 -3.47 -12.57 -9.18
N ALA A 14 -3.33 -12.98 -7.91
CA ALA A 14 -2.22 -12.56 -7.06
C ALA A 14 -0.85 -12.99 -7.63
N VAL A 15 -0.76 -14.21 -8.18
CA VAL A 15 0.45 -14.72 -8.84
C VAL A 15 0.74 -13.95 -10.12
N LEU A 16 -0.27 -13.68 -10.95
CA LEU A 16 -0.12 -12.91 -12.18
C LEU A 16 0.38 -11.48 -11.90
N ASN A 17 -0.10 -10.83 -10.84
CA ASN A 17 0.35 -9.50 -10.44
C ASN A 17 1.85 -9.43 -10.11
N GLN A 18 2.46 -10.55 -9.71
CA GLN A 18 3.91 -10.62 -9.46
C GLN A 18 4.72 -10.60 -10.75
N GLN A 19 4.10 -10.92 -11.89
CA GLN A 19 4.74 -10.96 -13.21
C GLN A 19 4.54 -9.67 -14.01
N GLY A 20 3.70 -8.74 -13.52
CA GLY A 20 3.38 -7.48 -14.17
C GLY A 20 1.94 -7.05 -13.93
N GLU A 21 1.49 -6.01 -14.65
CA GLU A 21 0.08 -5.58 -14.57
C GLU A 21 -0.88 -6.69 -15.02
N ILE A 22 -1.91 -6.93 -14.22
CA ILE A 22 -2.94 -7.92 -14.55
C ILE A 22 -3.72 -7.45 -15.78
N PRO A 23 -3.81 -8.24 -16.86
CA PRO A 23 -4.65 -7.93 -18.01
C PRO A 23 -6.10 -7.79 -17.60
N VAL A 24 -6.78 -6.75 -18.10
CA VAL A 24 -8.19 -6.46 -17.78
C VAL A 24 -9.11 -7.66 -18.02
N GLN A 25 -8.78 -8.50 -19.02
CA GLN A 25 -9.51 -9.72 -19.37
C GLN A 25 -9.51 -10.77 -18.26
N ALA A 26 -8.49 -10.80 -17.39
CA ALA A 26 -8.43 -11.73 -16.27
C ALA A 26 -9.52 -11.44 -15.22
N TYR A 27 -9.95 -10.17 -15.11
CA TYR A 27 -11.06 -9.78 -14.24
C TYR A 27 -12.43 -10.11 -14.83
N CYS A 28 -12.56 -10.27 -16.16
CA CYS A 28 -13.84 -10.63 -16.79
C CYS A 28 -14.37 -11.99 -16.31
N MET A 29 -13.50 -12.90 -15.87
CA MET A 29 -13.92 -14.17 -15.26
C MET A 29 -14.70 -13.98 -13.93
N LEU A 30 -14.56 -12.81 -13.31
CA LEU A 30 -15.29 -12.38 -12.11
C LEU A 30 -16.59 -11.63 -12.43
N VAL A 31 -16.94 -11.43 -13.71
CA VAL A 31 -18.20 -10.80 -14.11
C VAL A 31 -19.26 -11.89 -14.39
N GLY A 32 -20.41 -11.83 -13.71
CA GLY A 32 -21.61 -12.60 -14.07
C GLY A 32 -21.74 -14.04 -13.53
N ASN A 33 -20.81 -14.53 -12.70
CA ASN A 33 -20.77 -15.95 -12.27
C ASN A 33 -20.93 -16.18 -10.75
N HIS A 34 -21.27 -15.15 -9.96
CA HIS A 34 -21.16 -15.14 -8.48
C HIS A 34 -22.16 -14.18 -7.83
N SER A 35 -22.50 -14.44 -6.56
CA SER A 35 -23.15 -13.43 -5.71
C SER A 35 -22.14 -12.33 -5.38
N PRO A 36 -22.51 -11.04 -5.53
CA PRO A 36 -21.66 -9.90 -5.17
C PRO A 36 -21.18 -9.94 -3.71
N GLU A 37 -22.03 -10.41 -2.80
CA GLU A 37 -21.73 -10.56 -1.38
C GLU A 37 -20.64 -11.61 -1.15
N LEU A 38 -20.77 -12.78 -1.78
CA LEU A 38 -19.76 -13.83 -1.66
C LEU A 38 -18.40 -13.37 -2.21
N LEU A 39 -18.40 -12.65 -3.34
CA LEU A 39 -17.17 -12.09 -3.88
C LEU A 39 -16.58 -11.03 -2.94
N ALA A 40 -17.41 -10.14 -2.37
CA ALA A 40 -16.96 -9.15 -1.39
C ALA A 40 -16.29 -9.81 -0.18
N ASP A 41 -16.88 -10.88 0.37
CA ASP A 41 -16.32 -11.63 1.49
C ASP A 41 -14.96 -12.26 1.14
N GLN A 42 -14.81 -12.83 -0.06
CA GLN A 42 -13.53 -13.40 -0.49
C GLN A 42 -12.46 -12.31 -0.71
N LEU A 43 -12.83 -11.16 -1.27
CA LEU A 43 -11.93 -10.01 -1.39
C LEU A 43 -11.50 -9.51 -0.01
N HIS A 44 -12.43 -9.42 0.94
CA HIS A 44 -12.19 -8.96 2.32
C HIS A 44 -11.24 -9.87 3.08
N GLN A 45 -11.50 -11.17 3.07
CA GLN A 45 -10.60 -12.18 3.64
C GLN A 45 -9.18 -12.01 3.08
N ARG A 46 -9.07 -11.84 1.76
CA ARG A 46 -7.77 -11.78 1.10
C ARG A 46 -7.03 -10.48 1.40
N TRP A 47 -7.68 -9.32 1.29
CA TRP A 47 -7.03 -8.04 1.55
C TRP A 47 -6.57 -7.92 3.01
N LEU A 48 -7.27 -8.53 3.98
CA LEU A 48 -6.85 -8.52 5.37
C LEU A 48 -5.60 -9.39 5.60
N SER A 49 -5.43 -10.45 4.81
CA SER A 49 -4.33 -11.41 4.94
C SER A 49 -3.08 -11.07 4.12
N ASP A 50 -3.22 -10.35 3.00
CA ASP A 50 -2.19 -10.18 1.97
C ASP A 50 -2.11 -8.73 1.52
N GLU A 51 -1.05 -8.03 1.94
CA GLU A 51 -0.88 -6.61 1.63
C GLU A 51 -0.73 -6.33 0.12
N LYS A 52 -0.21 -7.29 -0.64
CA LYS A 52 -0.01 -7.15 -2.09
C LYS A 52 -1.31 -7.32 -2.86
N PHE A 53 -2.34 -7.88 -2.23
CA PHE A 53 -3.64 -8.11 -2.85
C PHE A 53 -4.56 -6.89 -2.76
N VAL A 54 -4.26 -5.93 -1.89
CA VAL A 54 -5.10 -4.76 -1.64
C VAL A 54 -5.41 -3.98 -2.93
N ASN A 55 -4.38 -3.70 -3.75
CA ASN A 55 -4.57 -3.00 -5.02
C ASN A 55 -5.36 -3.84 -6.04
N ILE A 56 -5.17 -5.17 -6.03
CA ILE A 56 -5.89 -6.10 -6.91
C ILE A 56 -7.38 -6.07 -6.57
N ALA A 57 -7.73 -6.13 -5.28
CA ALA A 57 -9.11 -6.05 -4.83
C ALA A 57 -9.78 -4.74 -5.25
N ALA A 58 -9.08 -3.61 -5.10
CA ALA A 58 -9.55 -2.30 -5.53
C ALA A 58 -9.83 -2.26 -7.05
N ASN A 59 -8.93 -2.83 -7.85
CA ASN A 59 -9.09 -2.94 -9.31
C ASN A 59 -10.26 -3.86 -9.72
N ILE A 60 -10.48 -4.97 -9.01
CA ILE A 60 -11.63 -5.86 -9.24
C ILE A 60 -12.95 -5.11 -9.05
N VAL A 61 -13.08 -4.37 -7.94
CA VAL A 61 -14.30 -3.58 -7.64
C VAL A 61 -14.58 -2.57 -8.75
N LEU A 62 -13.55 -1.82 -9.18
CA LEU A 62 -13.70 -0.86 -10.28
C LEU A 62 -14.07 -1.53 -11.59
N HIS A 63 -13.43 -2.66 -11.92
CA HIS A 63 -13.66 -3.36 -13.17
C HIS A 63 -15.10 -3.86 -13.27
N ILE A 64 -15.61 -4.51 -12.22
CA ILE A 64 -16.97 -5.03 -12.18
C ILE A 64 -17.99 -3.89 -12.29
N HIS A 65 -17.77 -2.78 -11.58
CA HIS A 65 -18.64 -1.60 -11.71
C HIS A 65 -18.58 -0.98 -13.12
N LYS A 66 -17.42 -0.98 -13.79
CA LYS A 66 -17.31 -0.50 -15.18
C LYS A 66 -18.04 -1.41 -16.17
N ALA A 67 -18.09 -2.72 -15.91
CA ALA A 67 -18.80 -3.68 -16.74
C ALA A 67 -20.32 -3.48 -16.66
N ASP A 68 -20.86 -3.12 -15.48
CA ASP A 68 -22.24 -2.69 -15.30
C ASP A 68 -22.34 -1.56 -14.27
N LYS A 69 -22.44 -0.32 -14.77
CA LYS A 69 -22.50 0.89 -13.91
C LYS A 69 -23.73 0.97 -13.03
N LYS A 70 -24.80 0.22 -13.35
CA LYS A 70 -26.01 0.18 -12.50
C LYS A 70 -25.86 -0.83 -11.37
N ASN A 71 -24.92 -1.77 -11.49
CA ASN A 71 -24.65 -2.75 -10.47
C ASN A 71 -23.77 -2.16 -9.37
N MET A 72 -24.43 -1.77 -8.27
CA MET A 72 -23.79 -1.26 -7.06
C MET A 72 -23.61 -2.32 -5.97
N ALA A 73 -23.96 -3.59 -6.23
CA ALA A 73 -23.98 -4.60 -5.19
C ALA A 73 -22.57 -4.88 -4.62
N LEU A 74 -21.58 -5.12 -5.48
CA LEU A 74 -20.20 -5.36 -5.03
C LEU A 74 -19.54 -4.11 -4.40
N PRO A 75 -19.61 -2.91 -5.01
CA PRO A 75 -19.16 -1.69 -4.33
C PRO A 75 -19.84 -1.50 -2.97
N SER A 76 -21.16 -1.64 -2.87
CA SER A 76 -21.87 -1.43 -1.59
C SER A 76 -21.45 -2.45 -0.53
N ALA A 77 -21.31 -3.72 -0.90
CA ALA A 77 -20.86 -4.77 0.01
C ALA A 77 -19.41 -4.54 0.50
N THR A 78 -18.50 -4.20 -0.41
CA THR A 78 -17.10 -3.92 -0.04
C THR A 78 -16.96 -2.66 0.81
N LEU A 79 -17.73 -1.60 0.53
CA LEU A 79 -17.79 -0.40 1.37
C LEU A 79 -18.26 -0.72 2.78
N ALA A 80 -19.30 -1.53 2.92
CA ALA A 80 -19.82 -1.94 4.21
C ALA A 80 -18.76 -2.69 5.04
N LEU A 81 -18.02 -3.61 4.41
CA LEU A 81 -16.92 -4.34 5.05
C LEU A 81 -15.78 -3.41 5.49
N LEU A 82 -15.36 -2.47 4.63
CA LEU A 82 -14.30 -1.49 4.95
C LEU A 82 -14.67 -0.57 6.12
N LEU A 83 -15.91 -0.06 6.11
CA LEU A 83 -16.39 0.79 7.20
C LEU A 83 -16.58 -0.01 8.49
N ASN A 84 -16.93 -1.30 8.39
CA ASN A 84 -16.99 -2.20 9.54
C ASN A 84 -15.60 -2.48 10.12
N ASP A 85 -14.58 -2.73 9.29
CA ASP A 85 -13.19 -2.88 9.72
C ASP A 85 -12.72 -1.62 10.45
N TYR A 86 -13.00 -0.44 9.92
CA TYR A 86 -12.67 0.84 10.58
C TYR A 86 -13.42 1.02 11.90
N ARG A 87 -14.73 0.71 11.92
CA ARG A 87 -15.54 0.81 13.15
C ARG A 87 -14.98 -0.08 14.25
N ASN A 88 -14.55 -1.29 13.89
CA ASN A 88 -14.01 -2.30 14.79
C ASN A 88 -12.46 -2.33 14.81
N ARG A 89 -11.81 -1.24 14.37
CA ARG A 89 -10.34 -1.18 14.16
C ARG A 89 -9.48 -1.62 15.36
N LEU A 90 -9.94 -1.37 16.58
CA LEU A 90 -9.23 -1.81 17.80
C LEU A 90 -9.28 -3.34 17.94
N GLU A 91 -10.42 -3.95 17.62
CA GLU A 91 -10.56 -5.41 17.60
C GLU A 91 -9.71 -6.02 16.49
N VAL A 92 -9.75 -5.44 15.28
CA VAL A 92 -8.90 -5.88 14.15
C VAL A 92 -7.43 -5.86 14.54
N ARG A 93 -6.96 -4.75 15.14
CA ARG A 93 -5.57 -4.63 15.62
C ARG A 93 -5.23 -5.63 16.70
N SER A 94 -6.14 -5.87 17.65
CA SER A 94 -5.92 -6.86 18.73
C SER A 94 -5.83 -8.30 18.22
N LYS A 95 -6.53 -8.63 17.12
CA LYS A 95 -6.44 -9.94 16.47
C LYS A 95 -5.12 -10.08 15.72
N SER A 96 -4.72 -9.03 15.00
CA SER A 96 -3.44 -8.97 14.29
C SER A 96 -3.10 -7.54 13.88
N ALA A 97 -1.90 -7.08 14.28
CA ALA A 97 -1.38 -5.79 13.83
C ALA A 97 -1.24 -5.75 12.29
N GLN A 98 -0.88 -6.88 11.66
CA GLN A 98 -0.82 -6.97 10.20
C GLN A 98 -2.19 -6.79 9.55
N MET A 99 -3.25 -7.40 10.10
CA MET A 99 -4.61 -7.23 9.58
C MET A 99 -5.04 -5.76 9.68
N PHE A 100 -4.69 -5.09 10.79
CA PHE A 100 -4.95 -3.67 10.93
C PHE A 100 -4.21 -2.86 9.86
N ARG A 101 -2.89 -3.01 9.71
CA ARG A 101 -2.11 -2.32 8.66
C ARG A 101 -2.69 -2.54 7.27
N ASN A 102 -3.08 -3.77 6.95
CA ASN A 102 -3.71 -4.11 5.68
C ASN A 102 -5.06 -3.41 5.50
N SER A 103 -5.92 -3.40 6.52
CA SER A 103 -7.19 -2.66 6.49
C SER A 103 -6.97 -1.16 6.25
N VAL A 104 -5.91 -0.58 6.83
CA VAL A 104 -5.55 0.83 6.59
C VAL A 104 -5.14 1.01 5.12
N ARG A 105 -4.23 0.19 4.59
CA ARG A 105 -3.85 0.23 3.16
C ARG A 105 -5.07 0.12 2.24
N THR A 106 -6.03 -0.73 2.59
CA THR A 106 -7.25 -0.89 1.78
C THR A 106 -8.10 0.37 1.75
N LEU A 107 -8.17 1.15 2.83
CA LEU A 107 -8.84 2.47 2.78
C LEU A 107 -8.20 3.39 1.73
N PHE A 108 -6.87 3.41 1.63
CA PHE A 108 -6.13 4.25 0.69
C PHE A 108 -6.26 3.79 -0.75
N ASP A 109 -6.16 2.49 -1.01
CA ASP A 109 -6.29 1.94 -2.37
C ASP A 109 -7.75 1.98 -2.86
N MET A 110 -8.73 1.88 -1.97
CA MET A 110 -10.16 1.97 -2.32
C MET A 110 -10.62 3.41 -2.55
N TYR A 111 -10.10 4.40 -1.81
CA TYR A 111 -10.51 5.81 -1.98
C TYR A 111 -10.56 6.29 -3.45
N PRO A 112 -9.49 6.16 -4.27
CA PRO A 112 -9.53 6.60 -5.66
C PRO A 112 -10.42 5.73 -6.56
N ILE A 113 -10.76 4.51 -6.12
CA ILE A 113 -11.75 3.67 -6.80
C ILE A 113 -13.15 4.22 -6.55
N TYR A 114 -13.49 4.50 -5.29
CA TYR A 114 -14.79 5.07 -4.96
C TYR A 114 -14.96 6.47 -5.53
N GLU A 115 -13.91 7.27 -5.63
CA GLU A 115 -13.96 8.56 -6.31
C GLU A 115 -14.36 8.44 -7.80
N LYS A 116 -13.98 7.33 -8.47
CA LYS A 116 -14.39 7.04 -9.85
C LYS A 116 -15.80 6.46 -9.96
N ILE A 117 -16.33 5.89 -8.88
CA ILE A 117 -17.68 5.31 -8.81
C ILE A 117 -18.68 6.41 -8.46
N ASP A 118 -18.44 7.13 -7.36
CA ASP A 118 -19.27 8.20 -6.83
C ASP A 118 -18.45 9.14 -5.92
N GLU A 119 -18.39 10.43 -6.29
CA GLU A 119 -17.58 11.47 -5.62
C GLU A 119 -18.08 11.82 -4.20
N TYR A 120 -19.34 11.52 -3.87
CA TYR A 120 -19.91 11.78 -2.55
C TYR A 120 -19.67 10.60 -1.62
N VAL A 121 -19.81 9.37 -2.14
CA VAL A 121 -19.55 8.15 -1.36
C VAL A 121 -18.09 8.06 -0.93
N CYS A 122 -17.14 8.50 -1.76
CA CYS A 122 -15.72 8.47 -1.42
C CYS A 122 -15.36 9.36 -0.21
N GLN A 123 -16.17 10.38 0.09
CA GLN A 123 -15.96 11.26 1.26
C GLN A 123 -16.01 10.47 2.59
N CYS A 124 -16.74 9.35 2.62
CA CYS A 124 -16.83 8.48 3.79
C CYS A 124 -15.47 7.90 4.24
N PHE A 125 -14.47 7.88 3.36
CA PHE A 125 -13.12 7.36 3.65
C PHE A 125 -12.21 8.39 4.31
N ILE A 126 -12.45 9.70 4.14
CA ILE A 126 -11.51 10.75 4.53
C ILE A 126 -11.18 10.66 6.03
N LYS A 127 -12.22 10.66 6.88
CA LYS A 127 -12.03 10.53 8.33
C LYS A 127 -11.39 9.18 8.73
N PRO A 128 -11.84 8.02 8.21
CA PRO A 128 -11.14 6.75 8.41
C PRO A 128 -9.66 6.77 8.06
N MET A 129 -9.27 7.31 6.90
CA MET A 129 -7.88 7.39 6.46
C MET A 129 -7.02 8.16 7.47
N PHE A 130 -7.42 9.39 7.81
CA PHE A 130 -6.64 10.21 8.76
C PHE A 130 -6.57 9.60 10.16
N LYS A 131 -7.70 9.09 10.68
CA LYS A 131 -7.71 8.46 12.01
C LYS A 131 -6.92 7.16 12.08
N SER A 132 -6.86 6.42 10.99
CA SER A 132 -6.04 5.21 10.92
C SER A 132 -4.54 5.54 10.85
N LEU A 133 -4.13 6.58 10.11
CA LEU A 133 -2.74 7.07 10.13
C LEU A 133 -2.33 7.50 11.54
N ASP A 134 -3.21 8.21 12.26
CA ASP A 134 -3.00 8.63 13.65
C ASP A 134 -2.70 7.43 14.57
N MET A 135 -3.47 6.36 14.42
CA MET A 135 -3.31 5.13 15.20
C MET A 135 -2.05 4.34 14.85
N LEU A 136 -1.50 4.51 13.65
CA LEU A 136 -0.25 3.85 13.25
C LEU A 136 0.99 4.51 13.86
N ILE A 137 0.90 5.76 14.35
CA ILE A 137 2.05 6.48 14.95
C ILE A 137 1.94 6.66 16.49
N ASP A 138 0.74 6.73 17.07
CA ASP A 138 0.58 7.07 18.50
C ASP A 138 0.17 5.88 19.40
N ASN A 139 -0.56 4.89 18.88
CA ASN A 139 -1.23 3.88 19.72
C ASN A 139 -0.33 2.67 20.03
N ASN A 140 0.78 2.88 20.75
CA ASN A 140 1.82 1.87 20.99
C ASN A 140 2.22 1.19 19.66
N PRO A 141 2.81 1.95 18.74
CA PRO A 141 3.06 1.47 17.39
C PRO A 141 4.19 0.42 17.37
N GLU A 142 4.03 -0.60 16.54
CA GLU A 142 5.14 -1.45 16.11
C GLU A 142 5.96 -0.71 15.02
N PRO A 143 7.25 -1.03 14.82
CA PRO A 143 8.04 -0.43 13.74
C PRO A 143 7.35 -0.50 12.37
N GLN A 144 6.71 -1.63 12.07
CA GLN A 144 5.98 -1.86 10.83
C GLN A 144 4.72 -0.97 10.71
N ASP A 145 4.14 -0.53 11.82
CA ASP A 145 3.00 0.41 11.80
C ASP A 145 3.47 1.78 11.33
N ILE A 146 4.59 2.26 11.89
CA ILE A 146 5.21 3.53 11.54
C ILE A 146 5.68 3.51 10.09
N GLU A 147 6.30 2.41 9.66
CA GLU A 147 6.69 2.19 8.27
C GLU A 147 5.49 2.26 7.33
N THR A 148 4.39 1.58 7.68
CA THR A 148 3.16 1.59 6.89
C THR A 148 2.60 3.01 6.75
N MET A 149 2.54 3.75 7.85
CA MET A 149 2.10 5.16 7.86
C MET A 149 2.98 6.02 6.96
N ALA A 150 4.30 5.88 7.08
CA ALA A 150 5.25 6.65 6.30
C ALA A 150 5.16 6.35 4.80
N VAL A 151 5.07 5.07 4.41
CA VAL A 151 4.88 4.65 3.01
C VAL A 151 3.57 5.17 2.43
N LEU A 152 2.48 5.15 3.21
CA LEU A 152 1.19 5.70 2.80
C LEU A 152 1.27 7.23 2.60
N LEU A 153 1.98 7.93 3.48
CA LEU A 153 2.23 9.36 3.33
C LEU A 153 3.10 9.66 2.11
N THR A 154 4.18 8.93 1.87
CA THR A 154 5.01 9.09 0.65
C THR A 154 4.15 8.98 -0.61
N ARG A 155 3.28 7.97 -0.68
CA ARG A 155 2.46 7.71 -1.88
C ARG A 155 1.24 8.63 -2.04
N HIS A 156 0.57 8.96 -0.93
CA HIS A 156 -0.73 9.65 -0.96
C HIS A 156 -0.70 11.04 -0.32
N GLY A 157 0.44 11.48 0.22
CA GLY A 157 0.57 12.68 1.03
C GLY A 157 0.12 13.96 0.33
N LYS A 158 0.45 14.12 -0.95
CA LYS A 158 -0.05 15.24 -1.77
C LYS A 158 -1.58 15.31 -1.73
N ARG A 159 -2.24 14.19 -2.02
CA ARG A 159 -3.71 14.09 -2.06
C ARG A 159 -4.31 14.30 -0.68
N LEU A 160 -3.72 13.71 0.36
CA LEU A 160 -4.17 13.93 1.73
C LEU A 160 -4.04 15.39 2.16
N ASN A 161 -2.97 16.06 1.75
CA ASN A 161 -2.78 17.48 2.04
C ASN A 161 -3.84 18.36 1.36
N GLU A 162 -4.23 18.04 0.12
CA GLU A 162 -5.35 18.69 -0.57
C GLU A 162 -6.70 18.43 0.13
N LEU A 163 -6.92 17.21 0.65
CA LEU A 163 -8.14 16.87 1.38
C LEU A 163 -8.22 17.56 2.74
N ASN A 164 -7.11 17.58 3.48
CA ASN A 164 -7.02 18.26 4.77
C ASN A 164 -5.56 18.47 5.23
N SER A 165 -5.01 19.66 4.96
CA SER A 165 -3.65 20.02 5.37
C SER A 165 -3.45 20.06 6.89
N PHE A 166 -4.46 20.46 7.66
CA PHE A 166 -4.37 20.51 9.13
C PHE A 166 -4.08 19.15 9.76
N TRP A 167 -4.71 18.07 9.25
CA TRP A 167 -4.40 16.71 9.73
C TRP A 167 -3.00 16.26 9.31
N ILE A 168 -2.53 16.66 8.12
CA ILE A 168 -1.16 16.38 7.69
C ILE A 168 -0.15 17.09 8.58
N ASP A 169 -0.32 18.38 8.88
CA ASP A 169 0.59 19.13 9.75
C ASP A 169 0.69 18.50 11.16
N ASN A 170 -0.43 18.00 11.68
CA ASN A 170 -0.46 17.25 12.95
C ASN A 170 0.33 15.93 12.86
N LEU A 171 0.17 15.15 11.78
CA LEU A 171 0.95 13.94 11.56
C LEU A 171 2.44 14.23 11.42
N ILE A 172 2.80 15.30 10.70
CA ILE A 172 4.19 15.73 10.55
C ILE A 172 4.80 16.12 11.90
N THR A 173 4.04 16.78 12.77
CA THR A 173 4.49 17.08 14.15
C THR A 173 4.85 15.81 14.92
N LYS A 174 4.06 14.74 14.77
CA LYS A 174 4.33 13.44 15.39
C LYS A 174 5.52 12.73 14.77
N ILE A 175 5.68 12.81 13.45
CA ILE A 175 6.86 12.31 12.74
C ILE A 175 8.12 12.99 13.26
N ARG A 176 8.12 14.33 13.41
CA ARG A 176 9.24 15.08 13.98
C ARG A 176 9.55 14.63 15.40
N ALA A 177 8.54 14.43 16.24
CA ALA A 177 8.74 13.91 17.59
C ALA A 177 9.42 12.53 17.59
N LYS A 178 9.03 11.63 16.66
CA LYS A 178 9.68 10.32 16.49
C LYS A 178 11.12 10.44 15.97
N LEU A 179 11.37 11.31 15.00
CA LEU A 179 12.72 11.55 14.47
C LEU A 179 13.68 12.10 15.54
N CYS A 180 13.19 12.96 16.44
CA CYS A 180 13.98 13.51 17.53
C CYS A 180 14.04 12.62 18.78
N SER A 181 13.40 11.45 18.76
CA SER A 181 13.41 10.54 19.90
C SER A 181 14.60 9.57 19.86
N ASP A 182 15.02 9.15 21.05
CA ASP A 182 15.96 8.04 21.26
C ASP A 182 15.23 6.68 21.33
N ASP A 183 14.04 6.59 20.74
CA ASP A 183 13.21 5.37 20.73
C ASP A 183 13.95 4.27 19.94
N PRO A 184 14.38 3.17 20.60
CA PRO A 184 15.15 2.11 19.96
C PRO A 184 14.34 1.35 18.89
N ALA A 185 13.01 1.50 18.87
CA ALA A 185 12.16 0.95 17.81
C ALA A 185 12.35 1.68 16.47
N ILE A 186 12.94 2.88 16.47
CA ILE A 186 13.20 3.67 15.26
C ILE A 186 14.57 3.32 14.71
N SER A 187 14.61 2.33 13.81
CA SER A 187 15.81 1.94 13.08
C SER A 187 16.32 3.07 12.15
N SER A 188 17.55 2.95 11.67
CA SER A 188 18.12 3.86 10.66
C SER A 188 17.28 3.89 9.38
N ASP A 189 16.78 2.73 8.94
CA ASP A 189 15.92 2.62 7.76
C ASP A 189 14.59 3.32 7.96
N LEU A 190 13.93 3.09 9.11
CA LEU A 190 12.67 3.75 9.41
C LEU A 190 12.86 5.27 9.54
N ARG A 191 13.95 5.70 10.17
CA ARG A 191 14.34 7.13 10.26
C ARG A 191 14.53 7.75 8.89
N ARG A 192 15.17 7.04 7.96
CA ARG A 192 15.34 7.47 6.56
C ARG A 192 13.99 7.66 5.87
N ILE A 193 13.05 6.72 6.01
CA ILE A 193 11.71 6.83 5.41
C ILE A 193 10.94 8.02 6.01
N LEU A 194 11.02 8.22 7.32
CA LEU A 194 10.37 9.35 8.00
C LEU A 194 10.97 10.70 7.60
N LEU A 195 12.29 10.78 7.40
CA LEU A 195 12.95 11.97 6.85
C LEU A 195 12.46 12.29 5.44
N HIS A 196 12.33 11.26 4.59
CA HIS A 196 11.80 11.43 3.24
C HIS A 196 10.37 12.02 3.25
N VAL A 197 9.50 11.53 4.13
CA VAL A 197 8.14 12.08 4.31
C VAL A 197 8.20 13.54 4.79
N HIS A 198 9.12 13.87 5.70
CA HIS A 198 9.29 15.23 6.20
C HIS A 198 9.78 16.19 5.10
N ASP A 199 10.70 15.75 4.26
CA ASP A 199 11.17 16.51 3.09
C ASP A 199 10.03 16.71 2.09
N LEU A 200 9.32 15.65 1.73
CA LEU A 200 8.15 15.74 0.84
C LEU A 200 7.16 16.80 1.33
N TRP A 201 6.79 16.78 2.62
CA TRP A 201 5.92 17.82 3.17
C TRP A 201 6.55 19.22 3.08
N SER A 202 7.82 19.37 3.43
CA SER A 202 8.54 20.66 3.41
C SER A 202 8.60 21.29 2.02
N PHE A 203 8.63 20.47 0.97
CA PHE A 203 8.68 20.88 -0.43
C PHE A 203 7.34 20.69 -1.17
N GLY A 204 6.21 20.70 -0.44
CA GLY A 204 4.87 20.74 -1.03
C GLY A 204 4.48 19.46 -1.79
N TRP A 205 5.02 18.32 -1.37
CA TRP A 205 4.88 16.99 -1.99
C TRP A 205 5.31 16.96 -3.45
N ASN A 206 6.31 17.77 -3.81
CA ASN A 206 6.91 17.78 -5.13
C ASN A 206 8.37 17.35 -5.03
N GLU A 207 8.64 16.09 -5.38
CA GLU A 207 9.98 15.50 -5.34
C GLU A 207 11.01 16.28 -6.15
N LEU A 208 10.60 16.91 -7.25
CA LEU A 208 11.49 17.70 -8.11
C LEU A 208 12.01 18.98 -7.44
N LEU A 209 11.36 19.42 -6.36
CA LEU A 209 11.78 20.58 -5.58
C LEU A 209 12.70 20.21 -4.41
N ILE A 210 12.87 18.92 -4.12
CA ILE A 210 13.75 18.46 -3.05
C ILE A 210 15.19 18.55 -3.55
N PRO A 211 16.09 19.25 -2.83
CA PRO A 211 17.50 19.29 -3.17
C PRO A 211 18.11 17.88 -3.26
N GLU A 212 18.86 17.59 -4.32
CA GLU A 212 19.45 16.27 -4.59
C GLU A 212 20.31 15.74 -3.42
N ILE A 213 20.96 16.63 -2.67
CA ILE A 213 21.76 16.25 -1.50
C ILE A 213 20.94 15.58 -0.40
N LEU A 214 19.64 15.89 -0.31
CA LEU A 214 18.72 15.25 0.62
C LEU A 214 18.20 13.92 0.07
N THR A 215 18.12 13.77 -1.26
CA THR A 215 17.59 12.55 -1.91
C THR A 215 18.62 11.47 -2.17
N THR A 216 19.91 11.81 -2.15
CA THR A 216 21.04 10.90 -2.50
C THR A 216 21.04 9.60 -1.66
N ASN A 217 20.51 9.65 -0.43
CA ASN A 217 20.48 8.51 0.49
C ASN A 217 19.15 7.71 0.47
N TYR A 218 18.12 8.19 -0.24
CA TYR A 218 16.83 7.49 -0.32
C TYR A 218 16.86 6.28 -1.26
N THR A 219 17.77 6.27 -2.23
CA THR A 219 17.86 5.29 -3.32
C THR A 219 18.96 4.24 -3.15
N GLU A 220 19.57 4.09 -1.96
CA GLU A 220 20.42 2.92 -1.72
C GLU A 220 19.55 1.66 -1.65
N GLU A 221 19.25 1.11 -2.84
CA GLU A 221 19.01 -0.31 -3.01
C GLU A 221 20.22 -1.03 -2.42
N THR A 222 20.00 -1.86 -1.40
CA THR A 222 20.99 -2.82 -0.94
C THR A 222 21.56 -3.52 -2.17
N PRO A 223 22.86 -3.43 -2.48
CA PRO A 223 23.38 -4.00 -3.70
C PRO A 223 23.13 -5.50 -3.66
N SER A 224 22.20 -5.96 -4.51
CA SER A 224 22.06 -7.36 -4.86
C SER A 224 23.43 -7.84 -5.30
N GLU A 225 23.93 -8.89 -4.64
CA GLU A 225 25.21 -9.54 -4.92
C GLU A 225 25.49 -9.57 -6.43
N LEU A 226 26.47 -8.78 -6.86
CA LEU A 226 26.93 -8.81 -8.25
C LEU A 226 27.44 -10.23 -8.56
N PRO A 227 27.10 -10.80 -9.73
CA PRO A 227 27.58 -12.12 -10.09
C PRO A 227 29.10 -12.11 -10.21
N ILE A 228 29.74 -13.05 -9.53
CA ILE A 228 31.17 -13.37 -9.63
C ILE A 228 31.56 -13.48 -11.11
N GLN A 229 32.26 -12.46 -11.63
CA GLN A 229 32.91 -12.56 -12.92
C GLN A 229 34.07 -13.55 -12.79
N ARG A 230 33.88 -14.77 -13.31
CA ARG A 230 34.96 -15.71 -13.57
C ARG A 230 35.96 -15.04 -14.51
N LYS A 231 37.12 -14.65 -13.98
CA LYS A 231 38.31 -14.36 -14.79
C LYS A 231 38.61 -15.60 -15.64
N ARG A 232 38.40 -15.51 -16.95
CA ARG A 232 39.05 -16.39 -17.92
C ARG A 232 40.53 -16.03 -17.91
N GLU A 233 41.35 -16.94 -17.42
CA GLU A 233 42.79 -16.94 -17.63
C GLU A 233 43.05 -17.17 -19.12
N GLU A 234 43.36 -16.10 -19.85
CA GLU A 234 44.10 -16.16 -21.10
C GLU A 234 45.45 -15.48 -20.87
N GLN A 235 46.39 -16.20 -20.23
CA GLN A 235 47.81 -15.86 -20.37
C GLN A 235 48.36 -16.65 -21.54
N LYS A 236 48.46 -15.92 -22.66
CA LYS A 236 49.26 -16.29 -23.82
C LYS A 236 50.71 -16.50 -23.38
N THR A 237 51.19 -17.68 -23.70
CA THR A 237 52.59 -18.09 -23.85
C THR A 237 53.32 -17.12 -24.78
N GLU A 238 54.28 -16.35 -24.28
CA GLU A 238 55.38 -15.84 -25.11
C GLU A 238 56.73 -15.98 -24.37
N PHE A 239 57.51 -16.93 -24.90
CA PHE A 239 58.96 -16.90 -25.13
C PHE A 239 59.89 -16.25 -24.11
N PHE A 240 60.62 -17.07 -23.37
CA PHE A 240 62.08 -16.93 -23.23
C PHE A 240 62.72 -18.32 -23.14
N LYS A 241 63.59 -18.65 -24.10
CA LYS A 241 64.68 -19.63 -23.94
C LYS A 241 66.00 -18.85 -24.09
N PRO A 242 67.06 -19.29 -23.38
CA PRO A 242 68.28 -18.52 -23.13
C PRO A 242 69.07 -18.17 -24.39
#